data_AF-A0A359EAN9-F1
#
_entry.id   AF-A0A359EAN9-F1
#
_cell.length_a   1.000
_cell.length_b   1.000
_cell.length_c   1.000
_cell.angle_alpha   90.00
_cell.angle_beta   90.00
_cell.angle_gamma   90.00
#
_symmetry.space_group_name_H-M   'P 1'
#
loop_
_entity.id
_entity.type
_entity.pdbx_description
1 polymer ?
#
loop_
_entity_poly.entity_id
_entity_poly.type
_entity_poly.pdbx_seq_one_letter_code
_entity_poly.pdbx_strand_id
1 'polypeptide(L)' 'VGIFSTAVTYLLYSHALKLAPASRLSAIQNIEPLIASLAAFWILGEAITSALIVGGLAILVGVYLAEKRSPKATPSAT' A
#
# COMPACT_ATOMS: atom_id res chain seq x y z
N VAL A 1 9.68 1.73 18.21
CA VAL A 1 10.01 1.51 16.78
C VAL A 1 8.91 2.04 15.84
N GLY A 2 7.63 1.75 16.10
CA GLY A 2 6.50 2.24 15.28
C GLY A 2 6.42 3.76 15.11
N ILE A 3 6.49 4.54 16.19
CA ILE A 3 6.38 6.02 16.12
C ILE A 3 7.50 6.64 15.26
N PHE A 4 8.73 6.17 15.41
CA PHE A 4 9.86 6.67 14.61
C PHE A 4 9.70 6.32 13.13
N SER A 5 9.33 5.06 12.83
CA SER A 5 9.07 4.63 11.46
C SER A 5 7.93 5.44 10.82
N THR A 6 6.81 5.60 11.52
CA THR A 6 5.67 6.40 11.04
C THR A 6 6.05 7.87 10.84
N ALA A 7 6.75 8.49 11.79
CA ALA A 7 7.19 9.89 11.69
C ALA A 7 8.11 10.09 10.47
N VAL A 8 9.09 9.22 10.26
CA VAL A 8 9.99 9.27 9.10
C VAL A 8 9.21 9.06 7.80
N THR A 9 8.28 8.10 7.73
CA THR A 9 7.44 7.88 6.54
C THR A 9 6.59 9.11 6.20
N TYR A 10 5.97 9.76 7.18
CA TYR A 10 5.17 10.98 6.95
C TYR A 10 6.04 12.15 6.47
N LEU A 11 7.24 12.33 7.03
CA LEU A 11 8.19 13.35 6.59
C LEU A 11 8.67 13.09 5.15
N LEU A 12 8.96 11.84 4.81
CA LEU A 12 9.34 11.46 3.45
C LEU A 12 8.18 11.61 2.46
N TYR A 13 6.96 11.24 2.84
CA TYR A 13 5.78 11.38 2.00
C TYR A 13 5.46 12.86 1.71
N SER A 14 5.51 13.70 2.74
CA SER A 14 5.32 15.15 2.58
C SER A 14 6.44 15.80 1.75
N HIS A 15 7.66 15.27 1.80
CA HIS A 15 8.74 15.67 0.89
C HIS A 15 8.51 15.17 -0.55
N ALA A 16 8.06 13.93 -0.72
CA ALA A 16 7.79 13.33 -2.03
C ALA A 16 6.65 14.05 -2.77
N LEU A 17 5.64 14.56 -2.06
CA LEU A 17 4.58 15.41 -2.61
C LEU A 17 5.12 16.71 -3.25
N LYS A 18 6.31 17.17 -2.85
CA LYS A 18 6.99 18.32 -3.49
C LYS A 18 7.72 17.94 -4.77
N LEU A 19 8.00 16.65 -4.98
CA LEU A 19 8.78 16.11 -6.10
C LEU A 19 7.90 15.42 -7.15
N ALA A 20 6.70 14.94 -6.79
CA ALA A 20 5.79 14.24 -7.69
C ALA A 20 4.32 14.60 -7.40
N PRO A 21 3.43 14.52 -8.42
CA PRO A 21 2.00 14.76 -8.22
C PRO A 21 1.41 13.75 -7.23
N ALA A 22 0.49 14.22 -6.38
CA ALA A 22 -0.20 13.38 -5.38
C ALA A 22 -0.86 12.13 -5.99
N SER A 23 -1.35 12.23 -7.23
CA SER A 23 -1.92 11.10 -7.97
C SER A 23 -0.89 9.98 -8.23
N ARG A 24 0.35 10.33 -8.59
CA ARG A 24 1.42 9.34 -8.80
C ARG A 24 1.84 8.68 -7.48
N LEU A 25 1.89 9.44 -6.39
CA LEU A 25 2.20 8.92 -5.06
C LEU A 25 1.10 8.00 -4.52
N SER A 26 -0.17 8.35 -4.78
CA SER A 26 -1.32 7.52 -4.42
C SER A 26 -1.29 6.19 -5.18
N ALA A 27 -0.99 6.21 -6.48
CA ALA A 27 -0.84 4.99 -7.27
C ALA A 27 0.28 4.07 -6.73
N ILE A 28 1.38 4.62 -6.22
CA ILE A 28 2.45 3.83 -5.60
C ILE A 28 1.99 3.22 -4.27
N GLN A 29 1.28 3.98 -3.42
CA GLN A 29 0.70 3.48 -2.16
C GLN A 29 -0.33 2.37 -2.39
N ASN A 30 -1.00 2.35 -3.53
CA ASN A 30 -1.93 1.29 -3.85
C ASN A 30 -1.25 -0.02 -4.31
N ILE A 31 -0.03 0.08 -4.85
CA ILE A 31 0.81 -1.09 -5.19
C ILE A 31 1.50 -1.64 -3.94
N GLU A 32 1.78 -0.79 -2.94
CA GLU A 32 2.40 -1.19 -1.67
C GLU A 32 1.73 -2.42 -1.02
N PRO A 33 0.39 -2.52 -0.87
CA PRO A 33 -0.26 -3.70 -0.34
C PRO A 33 -0.01 -4.99 -1.14
N LEU A 34 0.07 -4.89 -2.47
CA LEU A 34 0.35 -6.04 -3.33
C LEU A 34 1.79 -6.51 -3.11
N ILE A 35 2.74 -5.59 -3.07
CA ILE A 35 4.16 -5.87 -2.81
C ILE A 35 4.34 -6.42 -1.39
N ALA A 36 3.68 -5.82 -0.40
CA ALA A 36 3.72 -6.28 0.99
C ALA A 36 3.13 -7.70 1.14
N SER A 37 2.04 -8.01 0.42
CA SER A 37 1.46 -9.37 0.41
C SER A 37 2.42 -10.40 -0.20
N LEU A 38 3.05 -10.04 -1.32
CA LEU A 38 4.02 -10.91 -1.99
C LEU A 38 5.29 -11.11 -1.14
N ALA A 39 5.78 -10.03 -0.53
CA ALA A 39 6.92 -10.07 0.38
C ALA A 39 6.60 -10.87 1.65
N ALA A 40 5.40 -10.75 2.21
CA ALA A 40 4.96 -11.55 3.35
C ALA A 40 4.96 -13.05 3.02
N PHE A 41 4.46 -13.43 1.84
CA PHE A 41 4.53 -14.82 1.38
C PHE A 41 5.98 -15.33 1.26
N TRP A 42 6.90 -14.51 0.74
CA TRP A 42 8.27 -14.94 0.48
C TRP A 42 9.18 -14.92 1.72
N ILE A 43 9.02 -13.94 2.61
CA ILE A 43 9.87 -13.72 3.78
C ILE A 43 9.51 -14.66 4.93
N LEU A 44 8.22 -14.95 5.14
CA LEU A 44 7.79 -15.68 6.34
C LEU A 44 8.18 -17.16 6.27
N GLY A 45 8.29 -17.75 5.06
CA GLY A 45 8.78 -19.12 4.88
C GLY A 45 7.97 -20.21 5.61
N GLU A 46 6.80 -19.85 6.13
CA GLU A 46 5.96 -20.75 6.92
C GLU A 46 5.27 -21.77 6.01
N ALA A 47 5.11 -23.00 6.52
CA ALA A 47 4.27 -24.00 5.89
C ALA A 47 2.89 -23.37 5.64
N ILE A 48 2.35 -23.52 4.43
CA ILE A 48 1.08 -22.91 4.05
C ILE A 48 -0.03 -23.46 4.96
N THR A 49 -0.36 -22.70 6.00
CA THR A 49 -1.46 -23.01 6.91
C THR A 49 -2.76 -22.42 6.37
N SER A 50 -3.89 -22.98 6.78
CA SER A 50 -5.21 -22.42 6.46
C SER A 50 -5.33 -20.96 6.91
N ALA A 51 -4.70 -20.59 8.03
CA ALA A 51 -4.67 -19.22 8.53
C ALA A 51 -3.93 -18.25 7.57
N LEU A 52 -2.79 -18.67 7.02
CA LEU A 52 -2.04 -17.89 6.03
C LEU A 52 -2.85 -17.66 4.76
N ILE A 53 -3.53 -18.71 4.27
CA ILE A 53 -4.39 -18.61 3.09
C ILE A 53 -5.53 -17.62 3.33
N VAL A 54 -6.22 -17.74 4.47
CA VAL A 54 -7.35 -16.85 4.81
C VAL A 54 -6.88 -15.41 5.01
N GLY A 55 -5.76 -15.19 5.72
CA GLY A 55 -5.18 -13.87 5.92
C GLY A 55 -4.72 -13.23 4.60
N GLY A 56 -4.05 -14.01 3.74
CA GLY A 56 -3.63 -13.55 2.41
C GLY A 56 -4.82 -13.19 1.51
N LEU A 57 -5.85 -14.03 1.47
CA LEU A 57 -7.10 -13.73 0.75
C LEU A 57 -7.79 -12.47 1.29
N ALA A 58 -7.85 -12.31 2.61
CA ALA A 58 -8.44 -11.12 3.23
C ALA A 58 -7.70 -9.84 2.84
N ILE A 59 -6.36 -9.87 2.82
CA ILE A 59 -5.54 -8.74 2.36
C ILE A 59 -5.81 -8.45 0.88
N LEU A 60 -5.74 -9.46 0.01
CA LEU A 60 -6.00 -9.28 -1.44
C LEU A 60 -7.38 -8.69 -1.72
N VAL A 61 -8.42 -9.16 -1.02
CA VAL A 61 -9.79 -8.64 -1.14
C VAL A 61 -9.88 -7.21 -0.62
N GLY A 62 -9.29 -6.92 0.54
CA GLY A 62 -9.27 -5.57 1.12
C GLY A 62 -8.61 -4.55 0.18
N VAL A 63 -7.49 -4.93 -0.44
CA VAL A 63 -6.75 -4.12 -1.41
C VAL A 63 -7.56 -3.91 -2.68
N TYR A 64 -8.16 -4.98 -3.21
CA TYR A 64 -9.03 -4.89 -4.38
C TYR A 64 -10.21 -3.93 -4.14
N LEU A 65 -10.84 -4.00 -2.96
CA LEU A 65 -11.93 -3.12 -2.58
C LEU A 65 -11.49 -1.66 -2.38
N ALA A 66 -10.32 -1.46 -1.76
CA ALA A 66 -9.74 -0.13 -1.59
C ALA A 66 -9.47 0.51 -2.95
N GLU A 67 -8.89 -0.25 -3.89
CA GLU A 67 -8.58 0.32 -5.19
C GLU A 67 -9.77 0.56 -6.10
N LYS A 68 -10.80 -0.26 -5.99
CA LYS A 68 -12.04 -0.04 -6.72
C LYS A 68 -12.76 1.24 -6.27
N ARG A 69 -12.46 1.72 -5.06
CA ARG A 69 -13.03 2.96 -4.49
C ARG A 69 -12.19 4.19 -4.71
N SER A 70 -10.96 4.09 -5.22
CA SER A 70 -10.14 5.25 -5.57
C SER A 70 -10.84 6.05 -6.68
N PRO A 71 -11.42 7.24 -6.39
CA PRO A 71 -11.97 8.09 -7.43
C PRO A 71 -10.80 8.54 -8.30
N LYS A 72 -10.88 8.34 -9.62
CA LYS A 72 -9.95 8.96 -10.57
C LYS A 72 -9.89 10.46 -10.25
N ALA A 73 -8.79 10.91 -9.66
CA ALA A 73 -8.55 12.32 -9.42
C ALA A 73 -8.41 13.00 -10.78
N THR A 74 -9.50 13.63 -11.24
CA THR A 74 -9.52 14.55 -12.37
C THR A 74 -8.47 15.63 -12.12
N PRO A 75 -7.45 15.79 -13.00
CA PRO A 75 -6.59 16.96 -12.95
C PRO A 75 -7.46 18.18 -13.25
N SER A 76 -7.64 19.02 -12.24
CA SER A 76 -8.18 20.37 -12.35
C SER A 76 -7.32 21.14 -13.34
N ALA A 77 -7.86 21.41 -14.53
CA ALA A 77 -7.36 22.44 -15.41
C ALA A 77 -7.74 23.80 -14.84
N THR A 78 -6.75 24.62 -14.51
CA THR A 78 -6.78 26.09 -14.53
C THR A 78 -5.36 26.60 -14.50
#